data_AF-A0A7V4UPA9-F1
#
_entry.id   AF-A0A7V4UPA9-F1
#
_cell.length_a   1.000
_cell.length_b   1.000
_cell.length_c   1.000
_cell.angle_alpha   90.00
_cell.angle_beta   90.00
_cell.angle_gamma   90.00
#
_symmetry.space_group_name_H-M   'P 1'
#
loop_
_entity.id
_entity.type
_entity.pdbx_description
1 polymer ?
#
loop_
_entity_poly.entity_id
_entity_poly.type
_entity_poly.pdbx_seq_one_letter_code
_entity_poly.pdbx_strand_id
1 'polypeptide(L)'
;MFLFSAGCSTRAVPEPQYLPAADLLDILKDFQRLAREDVYRFPISKDITGINIMKATLVRLDDYEKKNPGQYAAIINFNRAVAYERLREYDQALAHYRKVVGADARLAAEAAKNIAALESFQRILQKPLPTQDPLDYIKGLDEKVAAWNELILKHRGTPYEYLARLEEERIDRAKVAFVEINRYRMKDGNQLVILGYGQLVTKHRQSKNLYRYLLDFGDFYALLAKEYAIQNDPEGLAFDQETFEQFAKSALRLYTEVAQVDGILEKIEAQGKIEGLRGLAEKMRRLSR
;
A
#
# COMPACT_ATOMS: atom_id res chain seq x y z
N MET A 1 55.25 -35.88 -11.26
CA MET A 1 54.95 -35.35 -9.92
C MET A 1 54.54 -33.89 -10.11
N PHE A 2 53.24 -33.61 -10.15
CA PHE A 2 52.70 -32.26 -10.36
C PHE A 2 52.78 -31.49 -9.05
N LEU A 3 53.62 -30.45 -9.01
CA LEU A 3 53.65 -29.46 -7.93
C LEU A 3 52.45 -28.53 -8.12
N PHE A 4 51.39 -28.74 -7.33
CA PHE A 4 50.31 -27.78 -7.19
C PHE A 4 50.84 -26.54 -6.47
N SER A 5 50.94 -25.44 -7.20
CA SER A 5 51.14 -24.10 -6.63
C SER A 5 49.98 -23.78 -5.70
N ALA A 6 50.24 -23.77 -4.39
CA ALA A 6 49.31 -23.27 -3.40
C ALA A 6 49.07 -21.77 -3.65
N GLY A 7 47.94 -21.44 -4.26
CA GLY A 7 47.50 -20.06 -4.39
C GLY A 7 47.25 -19.47 -3.01
N CYS A 8 48.12 -18.57 -2.58
CA CYS A 8 47.88 -17.72 -1.42
C CYS A 8 46.67 -16.84 -1.69
N SER A 9 45.50 -17.27 -1.21
CA SER A 9 44.34 -16.41 -1.01
C SER A 9 44.61 -15.52 0.21
N THR A 10 45.41 -14.47 0.04
CA THR A 10 45.48 -13.39 1.02
C THR A 10 44.13 -12.68 1.03
N ARG A 11 43.30 -12.96 2.05
CA ARG A 11 42.17 -12.08 2.38
C ARG A 11 42.76 -10.71 2.72
N ALA A 12 42.57 -9.73 1.84
CA ALA A 12 42.93 -8.35 2.13
C ALA A 12 42.18 -7.93 3.39
N VAL A 13 42.91 -7.75 4.49
CA VAL A 13 42.34 -7.19 5.72
C VAL A 13 42.13 -5.70 5.44
N PRO A 14 40.89 -5.18 5.49
CA PRO A 14 40.65 -3.77 5.27
C PRO A 14 41.44 -2.96 6.29
N GLU A 15 42.12 -1.90 5.86
CA GLU A 15 42.80 -1.04 6.83
C GLU A 15 41.76 -0.46 7.82
N PRO A 16 42.06 -0.40 9.12
CA PRO A 16 41.10 0.01 10.15
C PRO A 16 40.41 1.36 9.87
N GLN A 17 41.10 2.27 9.19
CA GLN A 17 40.60 3.58 8.80
C GLN A 17 39.45 3.55 7.77
N TYR A 18 39.34 2.48 6.97
CA TYR A 18 38.28 2.34 5.97
C TYR A 18 37.10 1.49 6.45
N LEU A 19 37.21 0.83 7.61
CA LEU A 19 36.14 -0.01 8.16
C LEU A 19 34.80 0.73 8.29
N PRO A 20 34.73 1.98 8.80
CA PRO A 20 33.46 2.69 8.87
C PRO A 20 32.84 2.94 7.49
N ALA A 21 33.64 3.21 6.46
CA ALA A 21 33.14 3.40 5.11
C ALA A 21 32.61 2.09 4.51
N ALA A 22 33.36 0.99 4.70
CA ALA A 22 32.97 -0.34 4.23
C ALA A 22 31.66 -0.82 4.87
N ASP A 23 31.55 -0.70 6.20
CA ASP A 23 30.35 -1.07 6.95
C ASP A 23 29.12 -0.27 6.48
N LEU A 24 29.28 1.03 6.24
CA LEU A 24 28.18 1.87 5.74
C LEU A 24 27.76 1.47 4.32
N LEU A 25 28.72 1.17 3.43
CA LEU A 25 28.42 0.70 2.08
C LEU A 25 27.67 -0.64 2.09
N ASP A 26 28.04 -1.55 3.00
CA ASP A 26 27.35 -2.82 3.15
C ASP A 26 25.89 -2.67 3.59
N ILE A 27 25.59 -1.65 4.42
CA ILE A 27 24.21 -1.32 4.80
C ILE A 27 23.44 -0.74 3.61
N LEU A 28 24.08 0.14 2.83
CA LEU A 28 23.40 0.96 1.83
C LEU A 28 23.23 0.30 0.46
N LYS A 29 24.08 -0.66 0.08
CA LYS A 29 24.10 -1.24 -1.27
C LYS A 29 22.75 -1.82 -1.70
N ASP A 30 22.11 -2.63 -0.86
CA ASP A 30 20.82 -3.25 -1.17
C ASP A 30 19.68 -2.24 -1.07
N PHE A 31 19.76 -1.35 -0.07
CA PHE A 31 18.80 -0.29 0.13
C PHE A 31 18.71 0.63 -1.07
N GLN A 32 19.83 1.14 -1.60
CA GLN A 32 19.83 2.10 -2.70
C GLN A 32 19.22 1.53 -3.98
N ARG A 33 19.42 0.23 -4.25
CA ARG A 33 18.80 -0.47 -5.38
C ARG A 33 17.29 -0.50 -5.24
N LEU A 34 16.78 -0.79 -4.05
CA LEU A 34 15.37 -1.03 -3.77
C LEU A 34 14.60 0.26 -3.41
N ALA A 35 15.30 1.30 -2.99
CA ALA A 35 14.74 2.59 -2.57
C ALA A 35 14.06 3.39 -3.69
N ARG A 36 14.16 2.97 -4.96
CA ARG A 36 13.53 3.63 -6.11
C ARG A 36 12.48 2.77 -6.81
N GLU A 37 12.17 1.60 -6.26
CA GLU A 37 11.17 0.71 -6.84
C GLU A 37 9.77 1.32 -6.82
N ASP A 38 8.95 0.87 -7.76
CA ASP A 38 7.54 1.24 -7.85
C ASP A 38 6.75 0.58 -6.72
N VAL A 39 6.71 1.28 -5.58
CA VAL A 39 5.99 0.85 -4.38
C VAL A 39 4.47 0.88 -4.55
N TYR A 40 3.94 1.42 -5.65
CA TYR A 40 2.50 1.37 -5.94
C TYR A 40 2.13 0.02 -6.55
N ARG A 41 2.92 -0.45 -7.53
CA ARG A 41 2.69 -1.74 -8.20
C ARG A 41 3.24 -2.94 -7.43
N PHE A 42 4.31 -2.74 -6.66
CA PHE A 42 5.00 -3.82 -5.97
C PHE A 42 5.03 -3.61 -4.45
N PRO A 43 4.91 -4.69 -3.67
CA PRO A 43 5.13 -4.62 -2.23
C PRO A 43 6.57 -4.20 -1.92
N ILE A 44 6.77 -3.53 -0.78
CA ILE A 44 8.13 -3.19 -0.34
C ILE A 44 8.91 -4.49 -0.15
N SER A 45 10.09 -4.55 -0.78
CA SER A 45 10.96 -5.72 -0.76
C SER A 45 11.39 -6.05 0.67
N LYS A 46 11.52 -7.35 0.92
CA LYS A 46 11.95 -7.90 2.21
C LYS A 46 13.41 -8.30 2.12
N ASP A 47 14.12 -8.20 3.23
CA ASP A 47 15.47 -8.74 3.35
C ASP A 47 15.44 -10.27 3.53
N ILE A 48 16.62 -10.88 3.69
CA ILE A 48 16.78 -12.33 3.88
C ILE A 48 16.04 -12.88 5.11
N THR A 49 15.70 -12.03 6.07
CA THR A 49 14.96 -12.40 7.29
C THR A 49 13.45 -12.24 7.12
N GLY A 50 12.99 -11.77 5.96
CA GLY A 50 11.59 -11.45 5.71
C GLY A 50 11.15 -10.09 6.25
N ILE A 51 12.07 -9.28 6.77
CA ILE A 51 11.78 -7.95 7.30
C ILE A 51 11.77 -6.94 6.16
N ASN A 52 10.86 -5.95 6.21
CA ASN A 52 10.83 -4.84 5.27
C ASN A 52 12.20 -4.14 5.21
N ILE A 53 12.80 -4.05 4.01
CA ILE A 53 14.17 -3.55 3.87
C ILE A 53 14.34 -2.11 4.37
N MET A 54 13.33 -1.25 4.19
CA MET A 54 13.39 0.14 4.65
C MET A 54 13.51 0.20 6.18
N LYS A 55 12.76 -0.65 6.90
CA LYS A 55 12.83 -0.75 8.36
C LYS A 55 14.17 -1.34 8.81
N ALA A 56 14.62 -2.41 8.13
CA ALA A 56 15.91 -3.03 8.43
C ALA A 56 17.07 -2.02 8.25
N THR A 57 17.03 -1.20 7.19
CA THR A 57 18.02 -0.14 6.95
C THR A 57 18.02 0.91 8.06
N LEU A 58 16.85 1.37 8.53
CA LEU A 58 16.80 2.34 9.64
C LEU A 58 17.49 1.80 10.90
N VAL A 59 17.21 0.56 11.28
CA VAL A 59 17.84 -0.09 12.44
C VAL A 59 19.36 -0.21 12.25
N ARG A 60 19.79 -0.66 11.06
CA ARG A 60 21.22 -0.80 10.75
C ARG A 60 21.96 0.54 10.76
N LEU A 61 21.33 1.62 10.28
CA LEU A 61 21.89 2.96 10.32
C LEU A 61 21.97 3.51 11.75
N ASP A 62 20.98 3.23 12.60
CA ASP A 62 21.01 3.59 14.02
C ASP A 62 22.14 2.89 14.76
N ASP A 63 22.33 1.59 14.52
CA ASP A 63 23.42 0.83 15.13
C ASP A 63 24.79 1.23 14.58
N TYR A 64 24.87 1.59 13.30
CA TYR A 64 26.08 2.15 12.71
C TYR A 64 26.47 3.48 13.38
N GLU A 65 25.53 4.42 13.54
CA GLU A 65 25.80 5.74 14.13
C GLU A 65 26.22 5.63 15.60
N LYS A 66 25.67 4.67 16.37
CA LYS A 66 26.11 4.39 17.74
C LYS A 66 27.58 3.94 17.79
N LYS A 67 28.03 3.15 16.81
CA LYS A 67 29.41 2.63 16.73
C LYS A 67 30.39 3.65 16.14
N ASN A 68 29.91 4.51 15.24
CA ASN A 68 30.72 5.50 14.53
C ASN A 68 30.12 6.92 14.65
N PRO A 69 30.09 7.52 15.85
CA PRO A 69 29.37 8.79 16.06
C PRO A 69 29.88 9.92 15.17
N GLY A 70 28.94 10.64 14.53
CA GLY A 70 29.20 11.81 13.70
C GLY A 70 29.81 11.53 12.33
N GLN A 71 30.26 10.29 12.06
CA GLN A 71 30.82 9.93 10.76
C GLN A 71 29.71 9.84 9.70
N TYR A 72 29.96 10.41 8.52
CA TYR A 72 29.06 10.39 7.37
C TYR A 72 27.62 10.87 7.66
N ALA A 73 27.44 11.78 8.62
CA ALA A 73 26.13 12.21 9.10
C ALA A 73 25.17 12.65 7.98
N ALA A 74 25.67 13.33 6.95
CA ALA A 74 24.87 13.73 5.78
C ALA A 74 24.34 12.54 4.99
N ILE A 75 25.17 11.52 4.75
CA ILE A 75 24.79 10.29 4.03
C ILE A 75 23.77 9.51 4.86
N ILE A 76 24.02 9.36 6.16
CA ILE A 76 23.10 8.66 7.07
C ILE A 76 21.73 9.35 7.09
N ASN A 77 21.69 10.66 7.32
CA ASN A 77 20.43 11.41 7.36
C ASN A 77 19.70 11.37 6.02
N PHE A 78 20.42 11.46 4.89
CA PHE A 78 19.79 11.35 3.57
C PHE A 78 19.14 9.98 3.37
N ASN A 79 19.82 8.89 3.71
CA ASN A 79 19.27 7.54 3.53
C ASN A 79 18.15 7.23 4.53
N ARG A 80 18.23 7.74 5.78
CA ARG A 80 17.08 7.70 6.71
C ARG A 80 15.87 8.39 6.13
N ALA A 81 16.04 9.58 5.56
CA ALA A 81 14.95 10.33 4.95
C ALA A 81 14.28 9.56 3.80
N VAL A 82 15.08 8.95 2.92
CA VAL A 82 14.57 8.09 1.83
C VAL A 82 13.81 6.88 2.38
N ALA A 83 14.31 6.24 3.44
CA ALA A 83 13.64 5.08 4.07
C ALA A 83 12.29 5.49 4.69
N TYR A 84 12.25 6.60 5.44
CA TYR A 84 11.02 7.15 5.99
C TYR A 84 10.02 7.57 4.92
N GLU A 85 10.48 8.18 3.83
CA GLU A 85 9.64 8.51 2.67
C GLU A 85 8.95 7.25 2.11
N ARG A 86 9.69 6.15 1.96
CA ARG A 86 9.13 4.87 1.46
C ARG A 86 8.20 4.19 2.44
N LEU A 87 8.36 4.47 3.73
CA LEU A 87 7.43 4.07 4.78
C LEU A 87 6.24 5.02 4.95
N ARG A 88 6.23 6.14 4.20
CA ARG A 88 5.22 7.21 4.22
C ARG A 88 5.18 7.99 5.54
N GLU A 89 6.29 7.98 6.26
CA GLU A 89 6.52 8.79 7.47
C GLU A 89 7.11 10.15 7.06
N TYR A 90 6.29 10.97 6.39
CA TYR A 90 6.76 12.18 5.71
C TYR A 90 7.35 13.26 6.65
N ASP A 91 6.82 13.37 7.88
CA ASP A 91 7.37 14.29 8.89
C ASP A 91 8.82 13.90 9.27
N GLN A 92 9.06 12.61 9.50
CA GLN A 92 10.39 12.09 9.81
C GLN A 92 11.32 12.24 8.61
N ALA A 93 10.84 11.95 7.40
CA ALA A 93 11.60 12.14 6.18
C ALA A 93 12.06 13.59 6.00
N LEU A 94 11.15 14.55 6.16
CA LEU A 94 11.47 15.99 6.10
C LEU A 94 12.47 16.41 7.17
N ALA A 95 12.28 15.96 8.41
CA ALA A 95 13.19 16.26 9.51
C ALA A 95 14.62 15.79 9.21
N HIS A 96 14.77 14.61 8.60
CA HIS A 96 16.08 14.08 8.20
C HIS A 96 16.65 14.78 6.96
N TYR A 97 15.86 15.08 5.93
CA TYR A 97 16.35 15.84 4.78
C TYR A 97 16.85 17.23 5.17
N ARG A 98 16.16 17.92 6.09
CA ARG A 98 16.58 19.26 6.57
C ARG A 98 17.96 19.24 7.24
N LYS A 99 18.35 18.12 7.88
CA LYS A 99 19.69 17.93 8.46
C LYS A 99 20.79 17.78 7.39
N VAL A 100 20.42 17.51 6.13
CA VAL A 100 21.36 17.33 5.01
C VAL A 100 21.60 18.65 4.26
N VAL A 101 20.69 19.62 4.34
CA VAL A 101 20.76 20.89 3.58
C VAL A 101 22.03 21.71 3.91
N GLY A 102 22.62 21.53 5.09
CA GLY A 102 23.89 22.15 5.48
C GLY A 102 25.15 21.36 5.09
N ALA A 103 25.04 20.25 4.36
CA ALA A 103 26.15 19.36 4.01
C ALA A 103 26.67 19.57 2.58
N ASP A 104 27.44 18.60 2.06
CA ASP A 104 27.97 18.59 0.68
C ASP A 104 26.94 19.05 -0.36
N ALA A 105 27.40 19.89 -1.30
CA ALA A 105 26.54 20.61 -2.24
C ALA A 105 25.64 19.69 -3.07
N ARG A 106 26.08 18.46 -3.39
CA ARG A 106 25.29 17.53 -4.21
C ARG A 106 24.14 16.90 -3.40
N LEU A 107 24.43 16.40 -2.20
CA LEU A 107 23.40 15.81 -1.34
C LEU A 107 22.42 16.86 -0.82
N ALA A 108 22.91 18.07 -0.51
CA ALA A 108 22.07 19.19 -0.10
C ALA A 108 21.08 19.58 -1.21
N ALA A 109 21.53 19.67 -2.47
CA ALA A 109 20.66 20.01 -3.60
C ALA A 109 19.58 18.94 -3.85
N GLU A 110 19.92 17.66 -3.74
CA GLU A 110 18.95 16.57 -3.89
C GLU A 110 17.95 16.54 -2.72
N ALA A 111 18.43 16.72 -1.48
CA ALA A 111 17.57 16.81 -0.31
C ALA A 111 16.58 17.98 -0.43
N ALA A 112 17.01 19.14 -0.94
CA ALA A 112 16.13 20.29 -1.16
C ALA A 112 15.00 19.99 -2.17
N LYS A 113 15.28 19.26 -3.26
CA LYS A 113 14.26 18.83 -4.21
C LYS A 113 13.24 17.88 -3.55
N ASN A 114 13.74 16.92 -2.78
CA ASN A 114 12.91 15.94 -2.09
C ASN A 114 12.02 16.62 -1.02
N ILE A 115 12.56 17.60 -0.28
CA ILE A 115 11.79 18.44 0.64
C ILE A 115 10.63 19.12 -0.08
N ALA A 116 10.88 19.77 -1.22
CA ALA A 116 9.83 20.49 -1.96
C ALA A 116 8.69 19.54 -2.43
N ALA A 117 9.02 18.32 -2.82
CA ALA A 117 8.04 17.29 -3.14
C ALA A 117 7.22 16.90 -1.90
N LEU A 118 7.88 16.55 -0.79
CA LEU A 118 7.22 16.12 0.44
C LEU A 118 6.39 17.22 1.11
N GLU A 119 6.80 18.49 1.02
CA GLU A 119 5.99 19.61 1.50
C GLU A 119 4.70 19.76 0.69
N SER A 120 4.73 19.44 -0.61
CA SER A 120 3.51 19.40 -1.43
C SER A 120 2.56 18.29 -0.97
N PHE A 121 3.11 17.13 -0.57
CA PHE A 121 2.33 16.01 -0.01
C PHE A 121 1.69 16.40 1.32
N GLN A 122 2.47 17.03 2.22
CA GLN A 122 1.97 17.45 3.52
C GLN A 122 0.82 18.45 3.43
N ARG A 123 0.85 19.39 2.49
CA ARG A 123 -0.26 20.33 2.28
C ARG A 123 -1.59 19.62 2.00
N ILE A 124 -1.56 18.54 1.23
CA ILE A 124 -2.77 17.74 0.93
C ILE A 124 -3.18 16.91 2.15
N LEU A 125 -2.21 16.25 2.81
CA LEU A 125 -2.47 15.42 3.98
C LEU A 125 -3.07 16.22 5.14
N GLN A 126 -2.50 17.40 5.42
CA GLN A 126 -2.90 18.26 6.54
C GLN A 126 -4.17 19.06 6.28
N LYS A 127 -4.63 19.17 5.02
CA LYS A 127 -5.91 19.83 4.71
C LYS A 127 -7.03 19.15 5.53
N PRO A 128 -7.71 19.87 6.43
CA PRO A 128 -8.77 19.27 7.24
C PRO A 128 -9.95 18.86 6.36
N LEU A 129 -10.62 17.78 6.74
CA LEU A 129 -11.87 17.36 6.13
C LEU A 129 -13.04 17.92 6.95
N PRO A 130 -14.10 18.44 6.31
CA PRO A 130 -15.30 18.86 7.02
C PRO A 130 -15.98 17.63 7.65
N THR A 131 -16.33 17.70 8.94
CA THR A 131 -16.86 16.55 9.71
C THR A 131 -18.34 16.66 10.06
N GLN A 132 -18.97 17.79 9.79
CA GLN A 132 -20.34 18.07 10.22
C GLN A 132 -21.38 17.41 9.32
N ASP A 133 -21.13 17.37 8.01
CA ASP A 133 -22.04 16.83 7.02
C ASP A 133 -21.36 15.71 6.19
N PRO A 134 -22.01 14.55 5.98
CA PRO A 134 -21.47 13.46 5.18
C PRO A 134 -21.16 13.80 3.72
N LEU A 135 -21.96 14.66 3.08
CA LEU A 135 -21.74 15.05 1.68
C LEU A 135 -20.57 16.02 1.58
N ASP A 136 -20.45 16.95 2.51
CA ASP A 136 -19.27 17.82 2.62
C ASP A 136 -18.00 17.00 2.86
N TYR A 137 -18.07 15.96 3.71
CA TYR A 137 -16.94 15.05 3.94
C TYR A 137 -16.50 14.35 2.64
N ILE A 138 -17.45 13.80 1.88
CA ILE A 138 -17.18 13.16 0.58
C ILE A 138 -16.58 14.17 -0.40
N LYS A 139 -17.12 15.38 -0.47
CA LYS A 139 -16.58 16.47 -1.31
C LYS A 139 -15.15 16.83 -0.91
N GLY A 140 -14.86 16.90 0.38
CA GLY A 140 -13.51 17.13 0.89
C GLY A 140 -12.52 16.02 0.48
N LEU A 141 -12.97 14.76 0.47
CA LEU A 141 -12.16 13.65 -0.06
C LEU A 141 -11.93 13.81 -1.57
N ASP A 142 -12.95 14.18 -2.35
CA ASP A 142 -12.83 14.39 -3.79
C ASP A 142 -11.85 15.52 -4.13
N GLU A 143 -11.86 16.61 -3.36
CA GLU A 143 -10.87 17.69 -3.51
C GLU A 143 -9.44 17.22 -3.19
N LYS A 144 -9.27 16.33 -2.20
CA LYS A 144 -7.95 15.72 -1.92
C LYS A 144 -7.50 14.80 -3.05
N VAL A 145 -8.40 13.98 -3.61
CA VAL A 145 -8.11 13.13 -4.77
C VAL A 145 -7.69 13.98 -5.97
N ALA A 146 -8.39 15.09 -6.24
CA ALA A 146 -8.01 16.02 -7.30
C ALA A 146 -6.60 16.60 -7.08
N ALA A 147 -6.28 17.04 -5.87
CA ALA A 147 -4.96 17.55 -5.54
C ALA A 147 -3.85 16.48 -5.68
N TRP A 148 -4.14 15.23 -5.33
CA TRP A 148 -3.21 14.12 -5.58
C TRP A 148 -2.99 13.85 -7.07
N ASN A 149 -4.05 13.92 -7.88
CA ASN A 149 -3.94 13.77 -9.34
C ASN A 149 -3.03 14.82 -9.96
N GLU A 150 -3.08 16.07 -9.49
CA GLU A 150 -2.15 17.12 -9.92
C GLU A 150 -0.69 16.75 -9.60
N LEU A 151 -0.42 16.22 -8.40
CA LEU A 151 0.93 15.77 -8.02
C LEU A 151 1.39 14.53 -8.80
N ILE A 152 0.50 13.58 -9.09
CA ILE A 152 0.79 12.40 -9.91
C ILE A 152 1.24 12.86 -11.30
N LEU A 153 0.54 13.81 -11.92
CA LEU A 153 0.91 14.38 -13.22
C LEU A 153 2.24 15.14 -13.16
N LYS A 154 2.41 15.98 -12.13
CA LYS A 154 3.65 16.78 -11.92
C LYS A 154 4.89 15.90 -11.76
N HIS A 155 4.76 14.76 -11.09
CA HIS A 155 5.86 13.89 -10.72
C HIS A 155 5.99 12.65 -11.61
N ARG A 156 5.32 12.63 -12.77
CA ARG A 156 5.28 11.49 -13.68
C ARG A 156 6.67 10.97 -14.02
N GLY A 157 6.86 9.65 -13.92
CA GLY A 157 8.11 8.96 -14.17
C GLY A 157 9.13 9.06 -13.04
N THR A 158 8.78 9.67 -11.91
CA THR A 158 9.65 9.75 -10.72
C THR A 158 9.11 8.90 -9.57
N PRO A 159 9.92 8.54 -8.57
CA PRO A 159 9.44 7.79 -7.41
C PRO A 159 8.30 8.48 -6.63
N TYR A 160 8.19 9.81 -6.75
CA TYR A 160 7.10 10.58 -6.16
C TYR A 160 5.75 10.34 -6.84
N GLU A 161 5.71 9.93 -8.11
CA GLU A 161 4.46 9.48 -8.75
C GLU A 161 3.87 8.29 -7.99
N TYR A 162 4.70 7.29 -7.67
CA TYR A 162 4.25 6.05 -7.03
C TYR A 162 3.74 6.31 -5.61
N LEU A 163 4.42 7.18 -4.86
CA LEU A 163 3.96 7.58 -3.54
C LEU A 163 2.66 8.39 -3.59
N ALA A 164 2.54 9.32 -4.54
CA ALA A 164 1.30 10.09 -4.71
C ALA A 164 0.12 9.19 -5.06
N ARG A 165 0.32 8.18 -5.94
CA ARG A 165 -0.70 7.17 -6.26
C ARG A 165 -1.10 6.34 -5.04
N LEU A 166 -0.17 5.97 -4.16
CA LEU A 166 -0.49 5.26 -2.92
C LEU A 166 -1.34 6.10 -1.95
N GLU A 167 -1.05 7.40 -1.83
CA GLU A 167 -1.85 8.30 -0.99
C GLU A 167 -3.21 8.58 -1.62
N GLU A 168 -3.29 8.77 -2.94
CA GLU A 168 -4.55 8.88 -3.67
C GLU A 168 -5.45 7.65 -3.43
N GLU A 169 -4.91 6.46 -3.67
CA GLU A 169 -5.60 5.18 -3.49
C GLU A 169 -6.13 5.01 -2.06
N ARG A 170 -5.39 5.48 -1.06
CA ARG A 170 -5.84 5.48 0.34
C ARG A 170 -7.07 6.36 0.55
N ILE A 171 -7.12 7.53 -0.10
CA ILE A 171 -8.28 8.44 -0.02
C ILE A 171 -9.48 7.84 -0.76
N ASP A 172 -9.29 7.27 -1.96
CA ASP A 172 -10.36 6.59 -2.69
C ASP A 172 -10.93 5.42 -1.89
N ARG A 173 -10.08 4.62 -1.25
CA ARG A 173 -10.53 3.53 -0.36
C ARG A 173 -11.30 4.08 0.86
N ALA A 174 -10.83 5.15 1.47
CA ALA A 174 -11.51 5.78 2.60
C ALA A 174 -12.90 6.32 2.19
N LYS A 175 -13.04 6.85 0.97
CA LYS A 175 -14.33 7.28 0.41
C LYS A 175 -15.29 6.10 0.27
N VAL A 176 -14.87 4.98 -0.32
CA VAL A 176 -15.71 3.79 -0.45
C VAL A 176 -16.14 3.26 0.91
N ALA A 177 -15.21 3.13 1.86
CA ALA A 177 -15.51 2.68 3.22
C ALA A 177 -16.49 3.61 3.94
N PHE A 178 -16.36 4.93 3.76
CA PHE A 178 -17.28 5.90 4.34
C PHE A 178 -18.70 5.74 3.79
N VAL A 179 -18.85 5.58 2.46
CA VAL A 179 -20.15 5.35 1.82
C VAL A 179 -20.74 4.02 2.29
N GLU A 180 -19.92 2.97 2.44
CA GLU A 180 -20.37 1.66 2.92
C GLU A 180 -20.93 1.70 4.35
N ILE A 181 -20.24 2.38 5.25
CA ILE A 181 -20.67 2.55 6.65
C ILE A 181 -21.95 3.37 6.74
N ASN A 182 -22.15 4.34 5.85
CA ASN A 182 -23.29 5.25 5.87
C ASN A 182 -24.43 4.86 4.91
N ARG A 183 -24.31 3.72 4.20
CA ARG A 183 -25.21 3.36 3.09
C ARG A 183 -26.70 3.40 3.42
N TYR A 184 -27.09 3.03 4.64
CA TYR A 184 -28.50 3.04 5.07
C TYR A 184 -29.09 4.44 5.28
N ARG A 185 -28.24 5.46 5.40
CA ARG A 185 -28.64 6.86 5.54
C ARG A 185 -28.61 7.60 4.20
N MET A 186 -28.14 6.95 3.15
CA MET A 186 -27.98 7.54 1.82
C MET A 186 -29.06 6.98 0.90
N LYS A 187 -29.59 7.85 0.03
CA LYS A 187 -30.44 7.40 -1.07
C LYS A 187 -29.62 6.50 -1.99
N ASP A 188 -30.15 5.32 -2.32
CA ASP A 188 -29.50 4.33 -3.17
C ASP A 188 -28.12 3.90 -2.65
N GLY A 189 -27.92 3.89 -1.33
CA GLY A 189 -26.61 3.65 -0.70
C GLY A 189 -25.92 2.37 -1.16
N ASN A 190 -26.66 1.25 -1.30
CA ASN A 190 -26.08 0.00 -1.82
C ASN A 190 -25.51 0.16 -3.24
N GLN A 191 -26.19 0.90 -4.12
CA GLN A 191 -25.73 1.16 -5.48
C GLN A 191 -24.50 2.08 -5.47
N LEU A 192 -24.47 3.08 -4.58
CA LEU A 192 -23.31 3.96 -4.42
C LEU A 192 -22.06 3.19 -3.97
N VAL A 193 -22.21 2.23 -3.06
CA VAL A 193 -21.09 1.36 -2.63
C VAL A 193 -20.61 0.49 -3.79
N ILE A 194 -21.52 -0.14 -4.53
CA ILE A 194 -21.18 -0.95 -5.72
C ILE A 194 -20.43 -0.12 -6.75
N LEU A 195 -20.91 1.09 -7.03
CA LEU A 195 -20.25 2.02 -7.95
C LEU A 195 -18.86 2.42 -7.43
N GLY A 196 -18.74 2.70 -6.13
CA GLY A 196 -17.49 3.06 -5.48
C GLY A 196 -16.42 1.97 -5.60
N TYR A 197 -16.76 0.73 -5.26
CA TYR A 197 -15.86 -0.41 -5.44
C TYR A 197 -15.51 -0.65 -6.92
N GLY A 198 -16.48 -0.55 -7.83
CA GLY A 198 -16.23 -0.68 -9.28
C GLY A 198 -15.25 0.36 -9.82
N GLN A 199 -15.38 1.61 -9.37
CA GLN A 199 -14.44 2.69 -9.67
C GLN A 199 -13.06 2.43 -9.06
N LEU A 200 -13.00 2.01 -7.79
CA LEU A 200 -11.74 1.70 -7.09
C LEU A 200 -10.93 0.63 -7.83
N VAL A 201 -11.58 -0.50 -8.18
CA VAL A 201 -10.97 -1.61 -8.93
C VAL A 201 -10.52 -1.15 -10.33
N THR A 202 -11.32 -0.31 -11.00
CA THR A 202 -11.00 0.15 -12.36
C THR A 202 -9.86 1.16 -12.39
N LYS A 203 -9.84 2.09 -11.42
CA LYS A 203 -8.82 3.13 -11.31
C LYS A 203 -7.48 2.56 -10.86
N HIS A 204 -7.49 1.64 -9.89
CA HIS A 204 -6.27 1.09 -9.28
C HIS A 204 -5.90 -0.31 -9.79
N ARG A 205 -6.18 -0.62 -11.06
CA ARG A 205 -5.82 -1.93 -11.69
C ARG A 205 -4.34 -2.30 -11.63
N GLN A 206 -3.46 -1.30 -11.52
CA GLN A 206 -2.02 -1.53 -11.42
C GLN A 206 -1.54 -1.63 -9.97
N SER A 207 -2.39 -1.37 -8.99
CA SER A 207 -2.00 -1.42 -7.58
C SER A 207 -1.69 -2.85 -7.16
N LYS A 208 -0.68 -3.00 -6.30
CA LYS A 208 -0.43 -4.23 -5.55
C LYS A 208 -1.62 -4.69 -4.70
N ASN A 209 -2.56 -3.80 -4.39
CA ASN A 209 -3.73 -4.09 -3.56
C ASN A 209 -4.98 -4.50 -4.38
N LEU A 210 -4.89 -4.59 -5.71
CA LEU A 210 -6.05 -4.88 -6.57
C LEU A 210 -6.87 -6.09 -6.08
N TYR A 211 -6.19 -7.20 -5.76
CA TYR A 211 -6.86 -8.43 -5.33
C TYR A 211 -7.55 -8.28 -3.97
N ARG A 212 -6.99 -7.47 -3.07
CA ARG A 212 -7.67 -7.10 -1.83
C ARG A 212 -8.97 -6.34 -2.12
N TYR A 213 -8.97 -5.44 -3.12
CA TYR A 213 -10.19 -4.70 -3.48
C TYR A 213 -11.25 -5.57 -4.14
N LEU A 214 -10.84 -6.54 -4.95
CA LEU A 214 -11.77 -7.54 -5.50
C LEU A 214 -12.40 -8.39 -4.39
N LEU A 215 -11.62 -8.76 -3.36
CA LEU A 215 -12.15 -9.45 -2.19
C LEU A 215 -13.11 -8.58 -1.38
N ASP A 216 -12.72 -7.35 -1.04
CA ASP A 216 -13.55 -6.41 -0.29
C ASP A 216 -14.87 -6.13 -1.05
N PHE A 217 -14.82 -6.02 -2.39
CA PHE A 217 -16.01 -5.85 -3.22
C PHE A 217 -16.90 -7.11 -3.25
N GLY A 218 -16.29 -8.30 -3.33
CA GLY A 218 -17.01 -9.56 -3.21
C GLY A 218 -17.68 -9.71 -1.85
N ASP A 219 -17.00 -9.28 -0.78
CA ASP A 219 -17.53 -9.30 0.59
C ASP A 219 -18.78 -8.43 0.70
N PHE A 220 -18.80 -7.27 0.07
CA PHE A 220 -19.98 -6.41 0.03
C PHE A 220 -21.17 -7.10 -0.66
N TYR A 221 -20.96 -7.77 -1.80
CA TYR A 221 -22.04 -8.55 -2.43
C TYR A 221 -22.49 -9.74 -1.57
N ALA A 222 -21.57 -10.43 -0.89
CA ALA A 222 -21.92 -11.51 0.02
C ALA A 222 -22.70 -10.99 1.24
N LEU A 223 -22.40 -9.78 1.71
CA LEU A 223 -23.16 -9.09 2.74
C LEU A 223 -24.58 -8.78 2.27
N LEU A 224 -24.76 -8.24 1.07
CA LEU A 224 -26.09 -8.00 0.49
C LEU A 224 -26.93 -9.28 0.38
N ALA A 225 -26.32 -10.40 -0.04
CA ALA A 225 -26.99 -11.69 -0.09
C ALA A 225 -27.47 -12.16 1.29
N LYS A 226 -26.63 -11.97 2.33
CA LYS A 226 -26.99 -12.32 3.72
C LYS A 226 -28.09 -11.40 4.26
N GLU A 227 -27.99 -10.10 4.04
CA GLU A 227 -29.01 -9.14 4.47
C GLU A 227 -30.36 -9.42 3.83
N TYR A 228 -30.37 -9.75 2.54
CA TYR A 228 -31.59 -10.14 1.83
C TYR A 228 -32.25 -11.36 2.49
N ALA A 229 -31.47 -12.40 2.81
CA ALA A 229 -31.97 -13.62 3.45
C ALA A 229 -32.37 -13.45 4.93
N ILE A 230 -31.93 -12.38 5.59
CA ILE A 230 -32.38 -12.02 6.94
C ILE A 230 -33.70 -11.25 6.87
N GLN A 231 -33.83 -10.36 5.89
CA GLN A 231 -35.02 -9.51 5.72
C GLN A 231 -36.21 -10.26 5.12
N ASN A 232 -35.94 -11.28 4.31
CA ASN A 232 -36.94 -12.11 3.66
C ASN A 232 -36.75 -13.53 4.15
N ASP A 233 -37.76 -14.07 4.83
CA ASP A 233 -37.74 -15.44 5.33
C ASP A 233 -37.59 -16.42 4.16
N PRO A 234 -36.49 -17.21 4.09
CA PRO A 234 -36.27 -18.14 2.99
C PRO A 234 -37.35 -19.21 2.83
N GLU A 235 -38.11 -19.54 3.88
CA GLU A 235 -39.24 -20.48 3.80
C GLU A 235 -40.56 -19.77 3.42
N GLY A 236 -40.55 -18.43 3.39
CA GLY A 236 -41.71 -17.60 3.10
C GLY A 236 -41.93 -17.35 1.61
N LEU A 237 -43.19 -17.13 1.23
CA LEU A 237 -43.59 -16.84 -0.16
C LEU A 237 -43.03 -15.53 -0.74
N ALA A 238 -42.56 -14.62 0.12
CA ALA A 238 -41.98 -13.34 -0.28
C ALA A 238 -40.49 -13.44 -0.67
N PHE A 239 -39.88 -14.61 -0.47
CA PHE A 239 -38.48 -14.82 -0.82
C PHE A 239 -38.32 -15.01 -2.33
N ASP A 240 -37.68 -14.04 -2.97
CA ASP A 240 -37.25 -14.13 -4.36
C ASP A 240 -35.83 -14.73 -4.45
N GLN A 241 -35.79 -16.00 -4.83
CA GLN A 241 -34.57 -16.75 -5.05
C GLN A 241 -33.67 -16.10 -6.12
N GLU A 242 -34.23 -15.43 -7.13
CA GLU A 242 -33.44 -14.80 -8.20
C GLU A 242 -32.62 -13.62 -7.67
N THR A 243 -33.24 -12.74 -6.87
CA THR A 243 -32.56 -11.61 -6.21
C THR A 243 -31.41 -12.09 -5.31
N PHE A 244 -31.65 -13.10 -4.47
CA PHE A 244 -30.59 -13.68 -3.64
C PHE A 244 -29.43 -14.22 -4.51
N GLU A 245 -29.76 -14.99 -5.55
CA GLU A 245 -28.76 -15.57 -6.43
C GLU A 245 -27.95 -14.52 -7.20
N GLN A 246 -28.53 -13.39 -7.56
CA GLN A 246 -27.82 -12.31 -8.23
C GLN A 246 -26.68 -11.76 -7.37
N PHE A 247 -26.94 -11.51 -6.08
CA PHE A 247 -25.89 -11.07 -5.15
C PHE A 247 -24.83 -12.15 -4.95
N ALA A 248 -25.25 -13.39 -4.69
CA ALA A 248 -24.33 -14.50 -4.47
C ALA A 248 -23.45 -14.78 -5.70
N LYS A 249 -24.01 -14.76 -6.92
CA LYS A 249 -23.25 -14.93 -8.17
C LYS A 249 -22.25 -13.80 -8.40
N SER A 250 -22.61 -12.56 -8.06
CA SER A 250 -21.73 -11.40 -8.18
C SER A 250 -20.51 -11.51 -7.25
N ALA A 251 -20.72 -11.90 -5.99
CA ALA A 251 -19.62 -12.18 -5.06
C ALA A 251 -18.74 -13.34 -5.53
N LEU A 252 -19.34 -14.48 -5.93
CA LEU A 252 -18.61 -15.65 -6.42
C LEU A 252 -17.73 -15.32 -7.63
N ARG A 253 -18.22 -14.49 -8.55
CA ARG A 253 -17.44 -14.04 -9.71
C ARG A 253 -16.15 -13.33 -9.28
N LEU A 254 -16.25 -12.37 -8.37
CA LEU A 254 -15.10 -11.59 -7.88
C LEU A 254 -14.10 -12.47 -7.14
N TYR A 255 -14.57 -13.37 -6.26
CA TYR A 255 -13.67 -14.31 -5.58
C TYR A 255 -13.00 -15.27 -6.56
N THR A 256 -13.71 -15.72 -7.60
CA THR A 256 -13.14 -16.63 -8.60
C THR A 256 -12.02 -15.95 -9.39
N GLU A 257 -12.16 -14.66 -9.71
CA GLU A 257 -11.11 -13.88 -10.35
C GLU A 257 -9.83 -13.85 -9.51
N VAL A 258 -9.95 -13.66 -8.20
CA VAL A 258 -8.81 -13.69 -7.26
C VAL A 258 -8.24 -15.11 -7.12
N ALA A 259 -9.09 -16.13 -7.02
CA ALA A 259 -8.69 -17.51 -6.81
C ALA A 259 -7.93 -18.13 -8.01
N GLN A 260 -8.06 -17.54 -9.20
CA GLN A 260 -7.36 -17.98 -10.42
C GLN A 260 -5.94 -17.45 -10.52
N VAL A 261 -5.54 -16.49 -9.68
CA VAL A 261 -4.22 -15.87 -9.74
C VAL A 261 -3.25 -16.62 -8.85
N ASP A 262 -2.11 -17.01 -9.41
CA ASP A 262 -1.05 -17.71 -8.69
C ASP A 262 -0.08 -16.75 -7.98
N GLY A 263 0.46 -17.19 -6.85
CA GLY A 263 1.51 -16.47 -6.12
C GLY A 263 1.04 -15.31 -5.23
N ILE A 264 -0.27 -15.11 -5.06
CA ILE A 264 -0.84 -14.09 -4.16
C ILE A 264 -1.41 -14.73 -2.88
N LEU A 265 -1.36 -14.00 -1.76
CA LEU A 265 -1.86 -14.47 -0.47
C LEU A 265 -3.39 -14.55 -0.45
N GLU A 266 -4.04 -13.62 -1.16
CA GLU A 266 -5.48 -13.48 -1.28
C GLU A 266 -6.16 -14.71 -1.91
N LYS A 267 -5.41 -15.57 -2.62
CA LYS A 267 -5.95 -16.78 -3.25
C LYS A 267 -6.59 -17.73 -2.23
N ILE A 268 -5.93 -17.96 -1.09
CA ILE A 268 -6.41 -18.88 -0.04
C ILE A 268 -7.69 -18.31 0.58
N GLU A 269 -7.70 -17.01 0.86
CA GLU A 269 -8.88 -16.30 1.37
C GLU A 269 -10.06 -16.39 0.39
N ALA A 270 -9.80 -16.19 -0.91
CA ALA A 270 -10.80 -16.29 -1.96
C ALA A 270 -11.43 -17.68 -2.04
N GLN A 271 -10.61 -18.74 -1.97
CA GLN A 271 -11.09 -20.13 -1.99
C GLN A 271 -12.03 -20.44 -0.82
N GLY A 272 -11.65 -20.06 0.40
CA GLY A 272 -12.51 -20.22 1.58
C GLY A 272 -13.83 -19.45 1.45
N LYS A 273 -13.78 -18.22 0.92
CA LYS A 273 -14.98 -17.40 0.65
C LYS A 273 -15.90 -18.01 -0.40
N ILE A 274 -15.35 -18.64 -1.45
CA ILE A 274 -16.12 -19.37 -2.47
C ILE A 274 -16.86 -20.54 -1.85
N GLU A 275 -16.16 -21.36 -1.05
CA GLU A 275 -16.76 -22.54 -0.39
C GLU A 275 -17.88 -22.13 0.56
N GLY A 276 -17.62 -21.14 1.42
CA GLY A 276 -18.61 -20.62 2.36
C GLY A 276 -19.86 -20.07 1.67
N LEU A 277 -19.70 -19.32 0.58
CA LEU A 277 -20.83 -18.74 -0.15
C LEU A 277 -21.62 -19.79 -0.94
N ARG A 278 -20.97 -20.83 -1.49
CA ARG A 278 -21.67 -21.96 -2.10
C ARG A 278 -22.52 -22.73 -1.08
N GLY A 279 -21.98 -22.98 0.12
CA GLY A 279 -22.74 -23.61 1.20
C GLY A 279 -23.96 -22.77 1.61
N LEU A 280 -23.81 -21.45 1.71
CA LEU A 280 -24.93 -20.55 1.97
C LEU A 280 -25.98 -20.63 0.86
N ALA A 281 -25.57 -20.60 -0.41
CA ALA A 281 -26.49 -20.64 -1.54
C ALA A 281 -27.26 -21.97 -1.60
N GLU A 282 -26.61 -23.10 -1.31
CA GLU A 282 -27.27 -24.39 -1.22
C GLU A 282 -28.28 -24.43 -0.06
N LYS A 283 -27.93 -23.89 1.11
CA LYS A 283 -28.86 -23.77 2.23
C LYS A 283 -30.11 -23.00 1.84
N MET A 284 -29.97 -21.83 1.22
CA MET A 284 -31.11 -21.00 0.82
C MET A 284 -32.01 -21.73 -0.19
N ARG A 285 -31.43 -22.41 -1.19
CA ARG A 285 -32.19 -23.22 -2.16
C ARG A 285 -32.96 -24.39 -1.54
N ARG A 286 -32.54 -24.89 -0.39
CA ARG A 286 -33.26 -25.97 0.32
C ARG A 286 -34.43 -25.42 1.13
N LEU A 287 -34.27 -24.23 1.72
CA LEU A 287 -35.32 -23.56 2.50
C LEU A 287 -36.42 -22.98 1.60
N SER A 288 -36.06 -22.51 0.41
CA SER A 288 -37.00 -21.89 -0.54
C SER A 288 -37.84 -22.89 -1.36
N ARG A 289 -37.80 -24.18 -1.05
CA ARG A 289 -38.52 -25.25 -1.77
C ARG A 289 -39.82 -25.56 -1.07
#